data_AF-A0A9E5R2I2-F1
#
_entry.id   AF-A0A9E5R2I2-F1
#
_cell.length_a   1.000
_cell.length_b   1.000
_cell.length_c   1.000
_cell.angle_alpha   90.00
_cell.angle_beta   90.00
_cell.angle_gamma   90.00
#
_symmetry.space_group_name_H-M   'P 1'
#
loop_
_entity.id
_entity.type
_entity.pdbx_description
1 polymer ?
#
loop_
_entity_poly.entity_id
_entity_poly.type
_entity_poly.pdbx_seq_one_letter_code
_entity_poly.pdbx_strand_id
1 'polypeptide(L)' 'MSVMYEELAAWWPLMSAVEDYAEEAAFFLPLLKDATQGGTASLLELGSGGGHLAAHMKDVFAATTLVEPANGMRAVSSA' A
#
# COMPACT_ATOMS: atom_id res chain seq x y z
N MET A 1 8.08 14.36 15.20
CA MET A 1 8.70 14.24 13.85
C MET A 1 7.63 13.72 12.90
N SER A 2 6.81 14.60 12.33
CA SER A 2 5.65 14.16 11.54
C SER A 2 5.35 15.02 10.32
N VAL A 3 6.12 16.08 10.04
CA VAL A 3 5.83 17.01 8.92
C VAL A 3 5.70 16.27 7.58
N MET A 4 6.59 15.31 7.31
CA MET A 4 6.56 14.54 6.06
C MET A 4 5.27 13.70 5.89
N TYR A 5 4.89 12.96 6.93
CA TYR A 5 3.77 12.00 6.89
C TYR A 5 2.43 12.59 7.36
N GLU A 6 2.43 13.84 7.83
CA GLU A 6 1.22 14.57 8.21
C GLU A 6 1.01 15.77 7.27
N GLU A 7 1.69 16.89 7.54
CA GLU A 7 1.46 18.17 6.86
C GLU A 7 1.75 18.13 5.36
N LEU A 8 2.77 17.37 4.95
CA LEU A 8 3.18 17.22 3.56
C LEU A 8 2.67 15.92 2.91
N ALA A 9 1.85 15.13 3.61
CA ALA A 9 1.39 13.84 3.10
C ALA A 9 0.68 13.95 1.75
N ALA A 10 -0.10 15.02 1.52
CA ALA A 10 -0.78 15.25 0.24
C ALA A 10 0.17 15.36 -0.97
N TRP A 11 1.45 15.66 -0.74
CA TRP A 11 2.49 15.72 -1.76
C TRP A 11 3.20 14.38 -1.98
N TRP A 12 2.88 13.36 -1.19
CA TRP A 12 3.52 12.05 -1.27
C TRP A 12 3.45 11.43 -2.67
N PRO A 13 2.32 11.46 -3.41
CA PRO A 13 2.27 10.94 -4.78
C PRO A 13 3.19 11.66 -5.77
N LEU A 14 3.59 12.91 -5.48
CA LEU A 14 4.59 13.62 -6.31
C LEU A 14 6.02 13.15 -6.00
N MET A 15 6.31 12.83 -4.74
CA MET A 15 7.64 12.41 -4.30
C MET A 15 7.91 10.92 -4.53
N SER A 16 6.86 10.10 -4.47
CA SER A 16 6.90 8.65 -4.60
C SER A 16 5.67 8.25 -5.40
N ALA A 17 5.83 8.23 -6.72
CA ALA A 17 4.71 7.99 -7.64
C ALA A 17 4.11 6.61 -7.39
N VAL A 18 2.79 6.48 -7.57
CA VAL A 18 2.11 5.18 -7.38
C VAL A 18 2.69 4.18 -8.37
N GLU A 19 2.97 4.62 -9.59
CA GLU A 19 3.47 3.83 -10.71
C GLU A 19 4.82 3.18 -10.41
N ASP A 20 5.67 3.82 -9.59
CA ASP A 20 6.98 3.29 -9.23
C ASP A 20 6.86 1.97 -8.44
N TYR A 21 5.78 1.79 -7.68
CA TYR A 21 5.51 0.58 -6.89
C TYR A 21 5.07 -0.65 -7.71
N ALA A 22 4.88 -0.49 -9.02
CA ALA A 22 4.51 -1.60 -9.88
C ALA A 22 5.61 -2.68 -9.94
N GLU A 23 6.88 -2.27 -9.86
CA GLU A 23 8.02 -3.19 -9.85
C GLU A 23 8.04 -4.03 -8.56
N GLU A 24 7.90 -3.39 -7.40
CA GLU A 24 7.81 -4.08 -6.11
C GLU A 24 6.59 -5.01 -6.06
N ALA A 25 5.44 -4.57 -6.57
CA ALA A 25 4.25 -5.42 -6.65
C ALA A 25 4.48 -6.65 -7.53
N ALA A 26 5.15 -6.50 -8.68
CA ALA A 26 5.49 -7.61 -9.56
C ALA A 26 6.44 -8.62 -8.89
N PHE A 27 7.28 -8.18 -7.96
CA PHE A 27 8.12 -9.06 -7.14
C PHE A 27 7.32 -9.79 -6.05
N PHE A 28 6.48 -9.10 -5.27
CA PHE A 28 5.79 -9.70 -4.12
C PHE A 28 4.57 -10.55 -4.50
N LEU A 29 3.80 -10.16 -5.52
CA LEU A 29 2.55 -10.84 -5.87
C LEU A 29 2.68 -12.34 -6.14
N PRO A 30 3.67 -12.82 -6.91
CA PRO A 30 3.84 -14.26 -7.15
C PRO A 30 4.12 -15.03 -5.85
N LEU A 31 4.97 -14.46 -4.97
CA LEU A 31 5.35 -15.07 -3.69
C LEU A 31 4.15 -15.18 -2.76
N LEU A 32 3.35 -14.12 -2.66
CA LEU A 32 2.15 -14.09 -1.84
C LEU A 32 1.06 -15.02 -2.39
N LYS A 33 0.89 -15.11 -3.72
CA LYS A 33 -0.05 -16.05 -4.35
C LYS A 33 0.31 -17.50 -4.06
N ASP A 34 1.59 -17.84 -4.19
CA ASP A 34 2.08 -19.19 -3.90
C ASP A 34 1.86 -19.56 -2.44
N ALA A 35 2.22 -18.66 -1.51
CA ALA A 35 2.04 -18.86 -0.08
C ALA A 35 0.56 -18.99 0.35
N THR A 36 -0.37 -18.42 -0.41
CA THR A 36 -1.80 -18.39 -0.07
C THR A 36 -2.65 -19.39 -0.85
N GLN A 37 -2.04 -20.18 -1.74
CA GLN A 37 -2.70 -21.23 -2.52
C GLN A 37 -3.92 -20.76 -3.34
N GLY A 38 -3.94 -19.48 -3.74
CA GLY A 38 -4.90 -18.95 -4.72
C GLY A 38 -6.28 -18.59 -4.15
N GLY A 39 -6.44 -17.31 -3.79
CA GLY A 39 -7.68 -16.55 -4.06
C GLY A 39 -8.63 -16.26 -2.90
N THR A 40 -8.36 -16.73 -1.69
CA THR A 40 -9.22 -16.44 -0.51
C THR A 40 -8.50 -15.74 0.63
N ALA A 41 -7.18 -15.57 0.55
CA ALA A 41 -6.43 -14.88 1.59
C ALA A 41 -6.75 -13.38 1.60
N SER A 42 -6.78 -12.82 2.80
CA SER A 42 -6.74 -11.37 3.03
C SER A 42 -5.30 -10.91 3.23
N LEU A 43 -4.98 -9.70 2.77
CA LEU A 43 -3.68 -9.05 2.99
C LEU A 43 -3.80 -8.01 4.13
N LEU A 44 -2.80 -7.97 5.01
CA LEU A 44 -2.59 -6.91 6.00
C LEU A 44 -1.25 -6.24 5.74
N GLU A 45 -1.27 -4.95 5.44
CA GLU A 45 -0.06 -4.14 5.22
C GLU A 45 0.16 -3.20 6.41
N LEU A 46 1.32 -3.34 7.07
CA LEU A 46 1.69 -2.55 8.24
C LEU A 46 2.66 -1.43 7.82
N GLY A 47 2.37 -0.19 8.20
CA GLY A 47 3.12 0.99 7.76
C GLY A 47 2.90 1.27 6.28
N SER A 48 1.65 1.18 5.82
CA SER A 48 1.29 1.26 4.39
C SER A 48 1.53 2.63 3.76
N GLY A 49 1.77 3.67 4.55
CA GLY A 49 1.91 5.03 4.05
C GLY A 49 0.71 5.44 3.21
N GLY A 50 0.97 5.91 1.98
CA GLY A 50 -0.04 6.31 1.00
C GLY A 50 -0.74 5.13 0.31
N GLY A 51 -0.43 3.88 0.68
CA GLY A 51 -1.09 2.69 0.12
C GLY A 51 -0.72 2.39 -1.33
N HIS A 52 0.39 2.94 -1.83
CA HIS A 52 0.77 2.82 -3.25
C HIS A 52 1.10 1.38 -3.64
N LEU A 53 1.80 0.62 -2.79
CA LEU A 53 2.06 -0.79 -3.04
C LEU A 53 0.76 -1.61 -3.04
N ALA A 54 -0.10 -1.40 -2.03
CA ALA A 54 -1.42 -2.02 -1.97
C ALA A 54 -2.29 -1.70 -3.20
N ALA A 55 -2.17 -0.51 -3.80
CA ALA A 55 -2.93 -0.14 -4.99
C ALA A 55 -2.71 -1.10 -6.17
N HIS A 56 -1.52 -1.71 -6.27
CA HIS A 56 -1.19 -2.70 -7.30
C HIS A 56 -1.54 -4.14 -6.94
N MET A 57 -1.77 -4.42 -5.66
CA MET A 57 -1.93 -5.79 -5.15
C MET A 57 -3.33 -6.11 -4.63
N LYS A 58 -4.11 -5.11 -4.22
CA LYS A 58 -5.36 -5.29 -3.46
C LYS A 58 -6.40 -6.14 -4.18
N ASP A 59 -6.48 -6.07 -5.50
CA ASP A 59 -7.47 -6.78 -6.31
C ASP A 59 -7.16 -8.29 -6.45
N VAL A 60 -5.99 -8.73 -5.99
CA VAL A 60 -5.60 -10.14 -5.96
C VAL A 60 -6.13 -10.87 -4.72
N PHE A 61 -6.38 -10.13 -3.64
CA PHE A 61 -6.76 -10.68 -2.34
C PHE A 61 -8.27 -10.52 -2.09
N ALA A 62 -8.84 -11.38 -1.25
CA ALA A 62 -10.25 -11.30 -0.89
C ALA A 62 -10.60 -10.02 -0.12
N ALA A 63 -9.63 -9.53 0.66
CA ALA A 63 -9.68 -8.24 1.34
C ALA A 63 -8.25 -7.74 1.55
N THR A 64 -8.07 -6.42 1.58
CA THR A 64 -6.80 -5.79 1.93
C THR A 64 -7.04 -4.74 3.01
N THR A 65 -6.29 -4.85 4.10
CA THR A 65 -6.34 -3.93 5.24
C THR A 65 -5.02 -3.20 5.36
N LEU A 66 -5.08 -1.88 5.46
CA LEU A 66 -3.91 -1.01 5.60
C LEU A 66 -3.84 -0.44 7.01
N VAL A 67 -2.65 -0.48 7.61
CA VAL A 67 -2.37 0.13 8.91
C VAL A 67 -1.29 1.18 8.73
N GLU A 68 -1.64 2.43 8.99
CA GLU A 68 -0.74 3.57 8.91
C GLU A 68 -0.96 4.46 10.15
N PRO A 69 0.07 4.76 10.96
CA PRO A 69 -0.08 5.59 12.16
C PRO A 69 -0.30 7.08 11.89
N ALA A 70 0.19 7.64 10.78
CA ALA A 70 0.04 9.07 10.47
C ALA A 70 -1.34 9.39 9.87
N ASN A 71 -2.01 10.44 10.35
CA ASN A 71 -3.32 10.84 9.80
C ASN A 71 -3.21 11.30 8.35
N GLY A 72 -2.18 12.09 8.03
CA GLY A 72 -1.93 12.58 6.68
C GLY A 72 -1.79 11.45 5.67
N MET A 73 -0.94 10.46 5.95
CA MET A 73 -0.76 9.31 5.06
C MET A 73 -2.02 8.41 4.98
N ARG A 74 -2.80 8.28 6.06
CA ARG A 74 -4.12 7.62 6.01
C ARG A 74 -5.10 8.32 5.06
N ALA A 75 -5.06 9.65 5.01
CA ALA A 75 -5.89 10.40 4.06
C ALA A 75 -5.47 10.12 2.60
N VAL A 76 -4.17 9.99 2.34
CA VAL A 76 -3.65 9.65 1.00
C VAL A 76 -4.06 8.23 0.58
N SER A 77 -3.93 7.25 1.49
CA SER A 77 -4.26 5.84 1.20
C SER A 77 -5.75 5.53 1.08
N SER A 78 -6.62 6.49 1.43
CA SER A 78 -8.07 6.37 1.31
C SER A 78 -8.68 7.22 0.19
N ALA A 79 -7.86 7.98 -0.53
CA ALA A 79 -8.24 8.76 -1.70
C ALA A 79 -8.42 7.87 -2.95
#